data_AF-A0A839E6S0-F1
#
_entry.id   AF-A0A839E6S0-F1
#
_cell.length_a   1.000
_cell.length_b   1.000
_cell.length_c   1.000
_cell.angle_alpha   90.00
_cell.angle_beta   90.00
_cell.angle_gamma   90.00
#
_symmetry.space_group_name_H-M   'P 1'
#
loop_
_entity.id
_entity.type
_entity.pdbx_description
1 polymer ?
#
loop_
_entity_poly.entity_id
_entity_poly.type
_entity_poly.pdbx_seq_one_letter_code
_entity_poly.pdbx_strand_id
1 'polypeptide(L)'
;MRTDETARLTDTVQRLATVVDSVLRGGADHDGLLDDLPEAEHDTVVLAAARALEADLLAPRLLTGHTIGSHDLAVIRAALRAFPPAADSSPVSAWSHWPEPCGSPSPVWARNGPRRNPTPPGSTGSRGRR
;
A
#
# COMPACT_ATOMS: atom_id res chain seq x y z
N MET A 1 -19.96 12.80 23.35
CA MET A 1 -19.64 13.38 22.03
C MET A 1 -18.32 12.88 21.46
N ARG A 2 -17.14 13.16 22.04
CA ARG A 2 -15.87 12.61 21.51
C ARG A 2 -15.78 11.07 21.55
N THR A 3 -16.39 10.43 22.54
CA THR A 3 -16.41 8.97 22.68
C THR A 3 -17.25 8.28 21.60
N ASP A 4 -18.32 8.93 21.13
CA ASP A 4 -19.24 8.39 20.12
C ASP A 4 -18.59 8.35 18.73
N GLU A 5 -17.79 9.38 18.39
CA GLU A 5 -16.99 9.41 17.17
C GLU A 5 -15.85 8.39 17.19
N THR A 6 -15.15 8.22 18.33
CA THR A 6 -14.09 7.21 18.45
C THR A 6 -14.65 5.79 18.37
N ALA A 7 -15.84 5.54 18.93
CA ALA A 7 -16.54 4.26 18.78
C ALA A 7 -16.91 4.01 17.32
N ARG A 8 -17.54 5.00 16.66
CA ARG A 8 -17.87 4.93 15.22
C ARG A 8 -16.63 4.70 14.35
N LEU A 9 -15.52 5.34 14.66
CA LEU A 9 -14.25 5.13 13.98
C LEU A 9 -13.76 3.69 14.15
N THR A 10 -13.80 3.16 15.36
CA THR A 10 -13.39 1.78 15.66
C THR A 10 -14.21 0.78 14.85
N ASP A 11 -15.54 0.93 14.85
CA ASP A 11 -16.45 0.08 14.07
C ASP A 11 -16.18 0.19 12.57
N THR A 12 -15.90 1.40 12.08
CA THR A 12 -15.61 1.64 10.66
C THR A 12 -14.28 1.01 10.25
N VAL A 13 -13.23 1.15 11.07
CA VAL A 13 -11.94 0.48 10.84
C VAL A 13 -12.11 -1.03 10.82
N GLN A 14 -12.85 -1.59 11.78
CA GLN A 14 -13.11 -3.03 11.83
C GLN A 14 -13.86 -3.53 10.59
N ARG A 15 -14.87 -2.77 10.14
CA ARG A 15 -15.63 -3.09 8.92
C ARG A 15 -14.70 -3.14 7.71
N LEU A 16 -13.89 -2.10 7.50
CA LEU A 16 -12.98 -2.04 6.36
C LEU A 16 -11.89 -3.13 6.41
N ALA A 17 -11.33 -3.41 7.59
CA ALA A 17 -10.37 -4.50 7.78
C ALA A 17 -10.97 -5.88 7.46
N THR A 18 -12.25 -6.08 7.77
CA THR A 18 -12.97 -7.33 7.43
C THR A 18 -13.12 -7.47 5.92
N VAL A 19 -13.37 -6.38 5.19
CA VAL A 19 -13.43 -6.41 3.73
C VAL A 19 -12.06 -6.73 3.14
N VAL A 20 -10.99 -6.09 3.63
CA VAL A 20 -9.60 -6.38 3.24
C VAL A 20 -9.26 -7.87 3.42
N ASP A 21 -9.57 -8.41 4.59
CA ASP A 21 -9.35 -9.83 4.93
C ASP A 21 -10.18 -10.77 4.04
N SER A 22 -11.42 -10.40 3.70
CA SER A 22 -12.25 -11.13 2.74
C SER A 22 -11.62 -11.17 1.34
N VAL A 23 -11.14 -10.03 0.82
CA VAL A 23 -10.47 -9.94 -0.49
C VAL A 23 -9.21 -10.82 -0.51
N LEU A 24 -8.41 -10.79 0.56
CA LEU A 24 -7.20 -11.61 0.68
C LEU A 24 -7.49 -13.11 0.71
N ARG A 25 -8.66 -13.53 1.23
CA ARG A 25 -9.12 -14.92 1.19
C ARG A 25 -9.74 -15.33 -0.15
N GLY A 26 -9.76 -14.44 -1.14
CA GLY A 26 -10.39 -14.67 -2.46
C GLY A 26 -11.91 -14.48 -2.45
N GLY A 27 -12.45 -13.77 -1.44
CA GLY A 27 -13.87 -13.63 -1.18
C GLY A 27 -14.59 -12.48 -1.89
N ALA A 28 -14.01 -11.82 -2.90
CA ALA A 28 -14.67 -10.66 -3.50
C ALA A 28 -14.55 -10.58 -5.03
N ASP A 29 -15.68 -10.82 -5.70
CA ASP A 29 -15.99 -10.40 -7.08
C ASP A 29 -16.37 -8.90 -7.18
N HIS A 30 -16.02 -8.09 -6.17
CA HIS A 30 -16.54 -6.73 -6.02
C HIS A 30 -15.53 -5.78 -6.66
N ASP A 31 -15.90 -4.94 -7.63
CA ASP A 31 -14.96 -4.09 -8.37
C ASP A 31 -14.30 -2.99 -7.51
N GLY A 32 -14.89 -2.63 -6.36
CA GLY A 32 -14.34 -1.67 -5.38
C GLY A 32 -14.44 -2.15 -3.93
N LEU A 33 -13.49 -1.72 -3.08
CA LEU A 33 -13.44 -2.06 -1.65
C LEU A 33 -14.41 -1.21 -0.81
N LEU A 34 -14.80 -0.05 -1.34
CA LEU A 34 -15.65 0.95 -0.69
C LEU A 34 -16.96 1.22 -1.44
N ASP A 35 -17.29 0.41 -2.45
CA ASP A 35 -18.51 0.58 -3.28
C ASP A 35 -19.81 0.52 -2.45
N ASP A 36 -19.80 -0.24 -1.34
CA ASP A 36 -20.94 -0.34 -0.41
C ASP A 36 -21.11 0.89 0.50
N LEU A 37 -20.21 1.88 0.41
CA LEU A 37 -20.24 3.12 1.17
C LEU A 37 -20.45 4.31 0.21
N PRO A 38 -21.71 4.61 -0.15
CA PRO A 38 -22.01 5.80 -0.94
C PRO A 38 -21.62 7.05 -0.15
N GLU A 39 -21.06 8.05 -0.85
CA GLU A 39 -20.58 9.32 -0.27
C GLU A 39 -19.45 9.17 0.77
N ALA A 40 -18.75 8.04 0.80
CA ALA A 40 -17.59 7.78 1.65
C ALA A 40 -16.53 8.90 1.59
N GLU A 41 -16.39 9.57 0.44
CA GLU A 41 -15.46 10.67 0.22
C GLU A 41 -15.83 11.96 0.98
N HIS A 42 -17.06 12.04 1.51
CA HIS A 42 -17.57 13.17 2.31
C HIS A 42 -17.70 12.82 3.81
N ASP A 43 -17.67 11.54 4.20
CA ASP A 43 -17.79 11.12 5.60
C ASP A 43 -16.44 11.13 6.31
N THR A 44 -16.26 12.09 7.23
CA THR A 44 -15.00 12.29 7.96
C THR A 44 -14.54 11.05 8.74
N VAL A 45 -15.46 10.21 9.24
CA VAL A 45 -15.10 8.98 9.97
C VAL A 45 -14.64 7.88 9.01
N VAL A 46 -15.26 7.77 7.84
CA VAL A 46 -14.81 6.85 6.79
C VAL A 46 -13.45 7.29 6.26
N LEU A 47 -13.25 8.59 6.04
CA LEU A 47 -11.96 9.16 5.67
C LEU A 47 -10.89 8.87 6.74
N ALA A 48 -11.21 9.00 8.02
CA ALA A 48 -10.30 8.69 9.12
C ALA A 48 -9.98 7.19 9.21
N ALA A 49 -10.95 6.32 8.97
CA ALA A 49 -10.75 4.87 8.96
C ALA A 49 -9.92 4.42 7.75
N ALA A 50 -10.20 4.97 6.56
CA ALA A 50 -9.42 4.75 5.36
C ALA A 50 -7.98 5.23 5.55
N ARG A 51 -7.83 6.38 6.21
CA ARG A 51 -6.55 6.92 6.61
C ARG A 51 -5.81 6.04 7.63
N ALA A 52 -6.50 5.36 8.54
CA ALA A 52 -5.87 4.47 9.52
C ALA A 52 -5.39 3.13 8.92
N LEU A 53 -6.06 2.65 7.86
CA LEU A 53 -5.73 1.39 7.18
C LEU A 53 -4.77 1.55 6.00
N GLU A 54 -4.72 2.74 5.38
CA GLU A 54 -3.64 3.13 4.47
C GLU A 54 -3.45 2.19 3.27
N ALA A 55 -2.21 1.74 3.06
CA ALA A 55 -1.83 0.83 1.99
C ALA A 55 -2.57 -0.51 2.09
N ASP A 56 -3.00 -0.93 3.28
CA ASP A 56 -3.69 -2.21 3.48
C ASP A 56 -5.08 -2.22 2.84
N LEU A 57 -5.68 -1.06 2.56
CA LEU A 57 -6.90 -0.96 1.75
C LEU A 57 -6.68 -1.34 0.28
N LEU A 58 -5.52 -1.01 -0.29
CA LEU A 58 -5.27 -1.20 -1.73
C LEU A 58 -4.40 -2.42 -2.04
N ALA A 59 -3.53 -2.81 -1.10
CA ALA A 59 -2.59 -3.91 -1.27
C ALA A 59 -3.26 -5.22 -1.72
N PRO A 60 -4.42 -5.65 -1.17
CA PRO A 60 -5.08 -6.87 -1.63
C PRO A 60 -5.46 -6.83 -3.12
N ARG A 61 -5.95 -5.69 -3.62
CA ARG A 61 -6.35 -5.56 -5.03
C ARG A 61 -5.14 -5.57 -5.96
N LEU A 62 -4.08 -4.87 -5.57
CA LEU A 62 -2.82 -4.85 -6.32
C LEU A 62 -2.17 -6.23 -6.36
N LEU A 63 -2.18 -6.97 -5.24
CA LEU A 63 -1.67 -8.34 -5.15
C LEU A 63 -2.47 -9.33 -5.98
N THR A 64 -3.78 -9.14 -6.06
CA THR A 64 -4.69 -10.00 -6.84
C THR A 64 -4.81 -9.61 -8.30
N GLY A 65 -4.10 -8.56 -8.75
CA GLY A 65 -4.10 -8.11 -10.15
C GLY A 65 -5.37 -7.37 -10.59
N HIS A 66 -6.23 -6.97 -9.65
CA HIS A 66 -7.45 -6.21 -9.95
C HIS A 66 -7.15 -4.72 -10.08
N THR A 67 -7.84 -4.07 -11.01
CA THR A 67 -7.86 -2.61 -11.10
C THR A 67 -8.54 -2.01 -9.87
N ILE A 68 -8.03 -0.88 -9.39
CA ILE A 68 -8.66 -0.14 -8.30
C ILE A 68 -9.79 0.71 -8.88
N GLY A 69 -10.99 0.62 -8.29
CA GLY A 69 -12.15 1.39 -8.69
C GLY A 69 -11.95 2.90 -8.57
N SER A 70 -12.62 3.67 -9.43
CA SER A 70 -12.52 5.14 -9.40
C SER A 70 -13.06 5.75 -8.10
N HIS A 71 -14.06 5.11 -7.49
CA HIS A 71 -14.62 5.47 -6.19
C HIS A 71 -13.59 5.28 -5.06
N ASP A 72 -12.97 4.10 -4.97
CA ASP A 72 -11.91 3.82 -3.99
C ASP A 72 -10.78 4.87 -4.05
N LEU A 73 -10.35 5.24 -5.26
CA LEU A 73 -9.34 6.27 -5.46
C LEU A 73 -9.82 7.66 -5.01
N ALA A 74 -11.10 7.98 -5.20
CA ALA A 74 -11.68 9.26 -4.77
C ALA A 74 -11.69 9.36 -3.24
N VAL A 75 -12.08 8.30 -2.55
CA VAL A 75 -12.10 8.23 -1.07
C VAL A 75 -10.69 8.34 -0.50
N ILE A 76 -9.71 7.63 -1.06
CA ILE A 76 -8.32 7.70 -0.59
C ILE A 76 -7.74 9.10 -0.78
N ARG A 77 -8.01 9.74 -1.93
CA ARG A 77 -7.59 11.13 -2.16
C ARG A 77 -8.26 12.10 -1.18
N ALA A 78 -9.54 11.89 -0.87
CA ALA A 78 -10.24 12.70 0.13
C ALA A 78 -9.66 12.50 1.53
N ALA A 79 -9.33 11.26 1.90
CA ALA A 79 -8.73 10.92 3.18
C ALA A 79 -7.36 11.58 3.37
N LEU A 80 -6.51 11.56 2.34
CA LEU A 80 -5.20 12.22 2.36
C LEU A 80 -5.31 13.75 2.45
N ARG A 81 -6.35 14.35 1.87
CA ARG A 81 -6.61 15.79 2.00
C ARG A 81 -7.13 16.17 3.39
N ALA A 82 -8.02 15.35 3.95
CA ALA A 82 -8.63 15.60 5.25
C ALA A 82 -7.65 15.33 6.41
N PHE A 83 -6.78 14.33 6.25
CA PHE A 83 -5.81 13.89 7.24
C PHE A 83 -4.43 13.83 6.60
N PRO A 84 -3.78 14.99 6.38
CA PRO A 84 -2.48 15.05 5.75
C PRO A 84 -1.38 14.47 6.66
N PRO A 85 -0.31 13.94 6.07
CA PRO A 85 0.89 13.59 6.82
C PRO A 85 1.53 14.78 7.53
N ALA A 86 2.23 14.49 8.63
CA ALA A 86 3.07 15.49 9.28
C ALA A 86 4.19 15.93 8.32
N ALA A 87 4.42 17.24 8.23
CA ALA A 87 5.27 17.86 7.22
C ALA A 87 6.76 17.46 7.29
N ASP A 88 7.21 16.91 8.41
CA ASP A 88 8.57 16.44 8.71
C ASP A 88 8.71 14.91 8.68
N SER A 89 7.68 14.18 8.26
CA SER A 89 7.68 12.72 8.18
C SER A 89 8.72 12.22 7.17
N SER A 90 9.55 11.25 7.58
CA SER A 90 10.48 10.57 6.66
C SER A 90 9.72 9.93 5.48
N PRO A 91 10.33 9.68 4.31
CA PRO A 91 9.70 8.98 3.19
C PRO A 91 9.04 7.65 3.57
N VAL A 92 9.60 6.90 4.50
CA VAL A 92 9.00 5.63 4.95
C VAL A 92 7.83 5.87 5.90
N SER A 93 7.91 6.92 6.73
CA SER A 93 6.79 7.40 7.53
C SER A 93 5.71 8.04 6.66
N ALA A 94 6.11 8.56 5.50
CA ALA A 94 5.26 9.03 4.45
C ALA A 94 4.63 7.84 3.67
N TRP A 95 5.25 6.66 3.60
CA TRP A 95 4.58 5.45 3.06
C TRP A 95 3.40 5.00 3.91
N SER A 96 3.33 5.50 5.13
CA SER A 96 2.16 5.43 5.99
C SER A 96 1.31 6.73 5.99
N HIS A 97 1.32 7.58 4.94
CA HIS A 97 1.80 8.98 5.11
C HIS A 97 1.99 9.97 3.90
N TRP A 98 1.50 9.86 2.64
CA TRP A 98 2.16 10.58 1.48
C TRP A 98 1.44 11.80 0.85
N PRO A 99 2.24 12.77 0.32
CA PRO A 99 2.34 12.94 -1.16
C PRO A 99 3.76 13.22 -1.74
N GLU A 100 3.95 13.00 -3.06
CA GLU A 100 5.16 13.19 -3.92
C GLU A 100 4.85 14.10 -5.17
N PRO A 101 5.79 14.51 -6.08
CA PRO A 101 7.27 14.57 -6.10
C PRO A 101 7.91 15.87 -6.72
N CYS A 102 9.23 16.09 -6.54
CA CYS A 102 10.11 16.63 -7.62
C CYS A 102 11.62 16.40 -7.34
N GLY A 103 12.28 15.50 -8.11
CA GLY A 103 13.74 15.50 -8.31
C GLY A 103 14.60 14.32 -7.77
N SER A 104 14.58 13.16 -8.48
CA SER A 104 15.67 12.13 -8.58
C SER A 104 15.99 11.23 -7.37
N PRO A 105 16.66 10.04 -7.49
CA PRO A 105 16.88 9.11 -8.62
C PRO A 105 16.34 7.67 -8.35
N SER A 106 16.48 6.76 -9.32
CA SER A 106 15.89 5.40 -9.38
C SER A 106 15.92 4.52 -8.11
N PRO A 107 14.92 3.63 -7.92
CA PRO A 107 14.81 2.83 -6.70
C PRO A 107 15.80 1.65 -6.61
N VAL A 108 16.21 1.33 -5.39
CA VAL A 108 17.17 0.28 -4.99
C VAL A 108 16.84 -1.13 -5.49
N TRP A 109 15.57 -1.46 -5.79
CA TRP A 109 15.19 -2.78 -6.27
C TRP A 109 15.72 -3.10 -7.68
N ALA A 110 16.05 -2.08 -8.49
CA ALA A 110 16.72 -2.27 -9.78
C ALA A 110 18.18 -2.78 -9.64
N ARG A 111 18.75 -2.75 -8.43
CA ARG A 111 20.13 -3.18 -8.14
C ARG A 111 20.26 -4.67 -7.78
N ASN A 112 19.15 -5.34 -7.49
CA ASN A 112 19.12 -6.72 -6.99
C ASN A 112 18.37 -7.68 -7.92
N GLY A 113 18.52 -7.50 -9.25
CA GLY A 113 18.19 -8.57 -10.20
C GLY A 113 19.05 -9.81 -9.91
N PRO A 114 18.58 -11.03 -10.25
CA PRO A 114 19.24 -12.27 -9.87
C PRO A 114 20.67 -12.29 -10.41
N ARG A 115 21.66 -12.36 -9.50
CA ARG A 115 23.07 -12.56 -9.86
C ARG A 115 23.18 -13.86 -10.66
N ARG A 116 23.47 -13.75 -11.96
CA ARG A 116 23.98 -14.89 -12.73
C ARG A 116 25.27 -15.32 -12.06
N ASN A 117 25.30 -16.56 -11.57
CA ASN A 117 26.48 -17.15 -10.94
C ASN A 117 27.62 -17.20 -11.98
N PRO A 118 28.81 -16.65 -11.72
CA PRO A 118 29.91 -16.78 -12.67
C PRO A 118 30.40 -18.22 -12.71
N THR A 119 30.50 -18.76 -13.93
CA THR A 119 31.12 -20.07 -14.23
C THR A 119 32.54 -20.12 -13.65
N PRO A 120 32.97 -21.24 -13.03
CA PRO A 120 34.32 -21.33 -12.48
C PRO A 120 35.37 -21.37 -13.61
N PRO A 121 36.47 -20.60 -13.51
CA PRO A 121 37.54 -20.60 -14.51
C PRO A 121 38.38 -21.87 -14.41
N GLY A 122 38.84 -22.32 -15.59
CA GLY A 122 39.40 -23.63 -15.85
C GLY A 122 40.62 -24.04 -15.02
N SER A 123 40.75 -25.34 -14.86
CA SER A 123 41.95 -26.03 -14.40
C SER A 123 43.05 -25.93 -15.47
N THR A 124 43.83 -24.86 -15.47
CA THR A 124 45.12 -24.86 -16.17
C THR A 124 46.19 -25.42 -15.24
N GLY A 125 46.73 -26.57 -15.64
CA GLY A 125 47.69 -27.35 -14.87
C GLY A 125 49.00 -26.63 -14.60
N SER A 126 49.55 -26.93 -13.43
CA SER A 126 50.94 -26.66 -13.07
C SER A 126 51.66 -27.98 -12.84
N ARG A 127 52.70 -28.23 -13.64
CA ARG A 127 53.91 -29.05 -13.40
C ARG A 127 54.69 -28.95 -14.71
N GLY A 128 55.93 -28.47 -14.79
CA GLY A 128 57.02 -28.33 -13.85
C GLY A 128 58.27 -28.58 -14.69
N ARG A 129 59.21 -27.63 -14.74
CA ARG A 129 60.49 -27.78 -15.46
C ARG A 129 61.35 -28.85 -14.77
N ARG A 130 61.87 -29.82 -15.52
CA ARG A 130 63.30 -30.15 -15.70
C ARG A 130 63.45 -31.33 -16.64
#